data_AF-A0A2T3GP19-F1
#
_entry.id   AF-A0A2T3GP19-F1
#
_cell.length_a   1.000
_cell.length_b   1.000
_cell.length_c   1.000
_cell.angle_alpha   90.00
_cell.angle_beta   90.00
_cell.angle_gamma   90.00
#
_symmetry.space_group_name_H-M   'P 1'
#
loop_
_entity.id
_entity.type
_entity.pdbx_description
1 polymer ?
#
loop_
_entity_poly.entity_id
_entity_poly.type
_entity_poly.pdbx_seq_one_letter_code
_entity_poly.pdbx_strand_id
1 'polypeptide(L)' 'MTKLEQIEKNITELGQEDFKAFTEWFEALQAARWDKQIEADINAGKLDQLADGALADFRAGKTKAL' A
#
# COMPACT_ATOMS: atom_id res chain seq x y z
N MET A 1 -26.17 14.02 1.02
CA MET A 1 -25.50 12.93 0.30
C MET A 1 -24.21 13.48 -0.28
N THR A 2 -23.08 13.02 0.24
CA THR A 2 -21.75 13.34 -0.26
C THR A 2 -21.43 12.47 -1.46
N LYS A 3 -20.41 12.87 -2.24
CA LYS A 3 -19.90 12.04 -3.35
C LYS A 3 -19.43 10.66 -2.86
N LEU A 4 -18.92 10.58 -1.64
CA LEU A 4 -18.44 9.32 -1.05
C LEU A 4 -19.61 8.38 -0.76
N GLU A 5 -20.64 8.88 -0.07
CA GLU A 5 -21.84 8.07 0.25
C GLU A 5 -22.52 7.51 -1.01
N GLN A 6 -22.48 8.25 -2.12
CA GLN A 6 -23.04 7.78 -3.38
C GLN A 6 -22.20 6.67 -4.03
N ILE A 7 -20.87 6.72 -3.91
CA ILE A 7 -19.97 5.66 -4.35
C ILE A 7 -20.17 4.41 -3.49
N GLU A 8 -20.25 4.55 -2.17
CA GLU A 8 -20.50 3.44 -1.24
C GLU A 8 -21.82 2.74 -1.59
N LYS A 9 -22.89 3.52 -1.80
CA LYS A 9 -24.18 2.97 -2.21
C LYS A 9 -24.08 2.19 -3.53
N ASN A 10 -23.48 2.79 -4.56
CA ASN A 10 -23.32 2.14 -5.85
C ASN A 10 -22.51 0.84 -5.75
N ILE A 11 -21.46 0.79 -4.92
CA ILE A 11 -20.66 -0.42 -4.69
C ILE A 11 -21.50 -1.50 -3.99
N THR A 12 -22.33 -1.14 -3.01
CA THR A 12 -23.21 -2.09 -2.31
C THR A 12 -24.32 -2.66 -3.20
N GLU A 13 -24.71 -1.94 -4.25
CA GLU A 13 -25.72 -2.37 -5.22
C GLU A 13 -25.12 -3.20 -6.38
N LEU A 14 -23.79 -3.40 -6.42
CA LEU A 14 -23.15 -4.21 -7.46
C LEU A 14 -23.53 -5.70 -7.35
N GLY A 15 -23.71 -6.33 -8.51
CA GLY A 15 -23.79 -7.78 -8.61
C GLY A 15 -22.46 -8.45 -8.25
N GLN A 16 -22.48 -9.77 -8.02
CA GLN A 16 -21.31 -10.51 -7.55
C GLN A 16 -20.09 -10.42 -8.50
N GLU A 17 -20.32 -10.47 -9.81
CA GLU A 17 -19.25 -10.39 -10.82
C GLU A 17 -18.63 -8.99 -10.88
N ASP A 18 -19.46 -7.94 -10.90
CA ASP A 18 -18.99 -6.56 -10.90
C ASP A 18 -18.30 -6.19 -9.59
N PHE A 19 -18.78 -6.69 -8.46
CA PHE A 19 -18.14 -6.49 -7.16
C PHE A 19 -16.76 -7.16 -7.11
N LYS A 20 -16.62 -8.35 -7.69
CA LYS A 20 -15.33 -9.03 -7.82
C LYS A 20 -14.36 -8.21 -8.68
N ALA A 21 -14.80 -7.78 -9.86
CA ALA A 21 -13.97 -6.94 -10.73
C ALA A 21 -13.60 -5.60 -10.06
N PHE A 22 -14.52 -4.99 -9.31
CA PHE A 22 -14.25 -3.80 -8.51
C PHE A 22 -13.18 -4.05 -7.46
N THR A 23 -13.25 -5.19 -6.76
CA THR A 23 -12.27 -5.54 -5.72
C THR A 23 -10.88 -5.69 -6.31
N GLU A 24 -10.74 -6.45 -7.42
CA GLU A 24 -9.47 -6.64 -8.11
C GLU A 24 -8.87 -5.29 -8.57
N TRP A 25 -9.70 -4.42 -9.14
CA TRP A 25 -9.27 -3.08 -9.54
C TRP A 25 -8.88 -2.20 -8.34
N PHE A 26 -9.64 -2.27 -7.25
CA PHE A 26 -9.40 -1.45 -6.07
C PHE A 26 -8.11 -1.87 -5.34
N GLU A 27 -7.82 -3.18 -5.29
CA GLU A 27 -6.54 -3.70 -4.80
C GLU A 27 -5.36 -3.16 -5.64
N ALA A 28 -5.47 -3.21 -6.96
CA ALA A 28 -4.44 -2.65 -7.85
C ALA A 28 -4.26 -1.13 -7.65
N LEU A 29 -5.35 -0.39 -7.46
CA LEU A 29 -5.31 1.04 -7.17
C LEU A 29 -4.62 1.33 -5.83
N GLN A 30 -4.93 0.54 -4.79
CA GLN A 30 -4.29 0.67 -3.49
C GLN A 30 -2.79 0.38 -3.57
N ALA A 31 -2.40 -0.69 -4.27
CA ALA A 31 -1.00 -1.02 -4.51
C ALA A 31 -0.27 0.13 -5.23
N ALA A 32 -0.85 0.68 -6.30
CA ALA A 32 -0.24 1.79 -7.03
C ALA A 32 -0.13 3.08 -6.19
N ARG A 33 -1.05 3.32 -5.26
CA ARG A 33 -0.94 4.44 -4.30
C ARG A 33 0.14 4.19 -3.27
N TRP A 34 0.25 2.96 -2.79
CA TRP A 34 1.30 2.55 -1.86
C TRP A 34 2.69 2.71 -2.49
N ASP A 35 2.88 2.25 -3.73
CA ASP A 35 4.15 2.40 -4.46
C ASP A 35 4.56 3.88 -4.54
N LYS A 36 3.64 4.75 -4.95
CA LYS A 36 3.90 6.20 -5.02
C LYS A 36 4.25 6.81 -3.66
N GLN A 37 3.59 6.34 -2.60
CA GLN A 37 3.88 6.83 -1.25
C GLN A 37 5.27 6.37 -0.80
N ILE A 38 5.63 5.11 -1.05
CA ILE A 38 6.97 4.59 -0.76
C ILE A 38 8.02 5.36 -1.55
N GLU A 39 7.83 5.61 -2.84
CA GLU A 39 8.76 6.42 -3.64
C GLU A 39 8.92 7.83 -3.07
N ALA A 40 7.82 8.47 -2.65
CA ALA A 40 7.88 9.79 -2.02
C ALA A 40 8.62 9.74 -0.67
N ASP A 41 8.38 8.72 0.14
CA ASP A 41 9.01 8.56 1.45
C ASP A 41 10.50 8.22 1.34
N ILE A 42 10.91 7.47 0.31
CA ILE A 42 12.32 7.26 -0.06
C ILE A 42 12.97 8.60 -0.42
N ASN A 43 12.36 9.36 -1.33
CA ASN A 43 12.90 10.66 -1.76
C ASN A 43 12.96 11.69 -0.61
N ALA A 44 12.07 11.56 0.38
CA ALA A 44 12.06 12.38 1.58
C ALA A 44 13.05 11.89 2.67
N GLY A 45 13.78 10.80 2.45
CA GLY A 45 14.73 10.22 3.39
C GLY A 45 14.10 9.59 4.64
N LYS A 46 12.78 9.34 4.63
CA LYS A 46 12.07 8.80 5.81
C LYS A 46 12.47 7.37 6.12
N LEU A 47 12.92 6.62 5.10
CA LEU A 47 13.33 5.23 5.24
C LEU A 47 14.82 5.08 5.56
N ASP A 48 15.58 6.17 5.56
CA ASP A 48 17.04 6.14 5.75
C ASP A 48 17.41 5.58 7.13
N GLN A 49 16.69 6.00 8.18
CA GLN A 49 16.92 5.49 9.53
C GLN A 49 16.67 3.98 9.65
N LEU A 50 15.68 3.47 8.92
CA LEU A 50 15.39 2.03 8.88
C LEU A 50 16.48 1.27 8.12
N ALA A 51 16.97 1.85 7.02
CA ALA A 51 18.08 1.29 6.25
C ALA A 51 19.38 1.24 7.07
N ASP A 52 19.74 2.33 7.74
CA ASP A 52 20.91 2.40 8.62
C ASP A 52 20.81 1.40 9.78
N GLY A 53 19.64 1.28 10.40
CA GLY A 53 19.39 0.29 11.46
C GLY A 53 19.58 -1.15 10.96
N ALA A 54 18.98 -1.48 9.80
CA ALA A 54 19.12 -2.79 9.20
C ALA A 54 20.58 -3.13 8.85
N LEU A 55 21.34 -2.16 8.32
CA LEU A 55 22.75 -2.31 8.03
C LEU A 55 23.59 -2.50 9.31
N ALA A 56 23.26 -1.79 10.39
CA ALA A 56 23.92 -1.93 11.67
C ALA A 56 23.70 -3.33 12.27
N ASP A 57 22.46 -3.84 12.24
CA ASP A 57 22.13 -5.17 12.73
C ASP A 57 22.76 -6.28 11.89
N PHE A 58 22.83 -6.11 10.56
CA PHE A 58 23.56 -7.02 9.67
C PHE A 58 25.05 -7.07 10.02
N ARG A 59 25.69 -5.91 10.19
CA ARG A 59 27.10 -5.81 10.61
C ARG A 59 27.34 -6.40 12.01
N ALA A 60 26.35 -6.32 12.89
CA ALA A 60 26.39 -6.91 14.22
C ALA A 60 26.11 -8.42 14.25
N GLY A 61 25.87 -9.06 13.10
CA GLY A 61 25.58 -10.50 13.01
C GLY A 61 24.21 -10.89 13.59
N LYS A 62 23.30 -9.93 13.74
CA LYS A 62 21.94 -10.15 14.29
C LYS A 62 20.92 -10.55 13.22
N THR A 63 21.36 -10.81 12.01
CA THR A 63 20.52 -11.22 10.88
C THR A 63 20.59 -12.73 10.66
N LYS A 64 19.50 -13.33 10.16
CA LYS A 64 19.44 -14.73 9.72
C LYS A 64 19.37 -14.80 8.19
N ALA A 65 19.78 -15.93 7.63
CA ALA A 65 19.57 -16.21 6.22
C ALA A 65 18.07 -16.23 5.89
N LEU A 66 17.74 -15.73 4.69
CA LEU A 66 16.40 -15.72 4.10
C LEU A 66 15.88 -17.13 3.85
#